data_AF-A0A7V6T3F7-F1
#
_entry.id   AF-A0A7V6T3F7-F1
#
_cell.length_a   1.000
_cell.length_b   1.000
_cell.length_c   1.000
_cell.angle_alpha   90.00
_cell.angle_beta   90.00
_cell.angle_gamma   90.00
#
_symmetry.space_group_name_H-M   'P 1'
#
loop_
_entity.id
_entity.type
_entity.pdbx_description
1 polymer ?
#
loop_
_entity_poly.entity_id
_entity_poly.type
_entity_poly.pdbx_seq_one_letter_code
_entity_poly.pdbx_strand_id
1 'polypeptide(L)'
;MAYDVAKLGVRIAQMRRERNLTQEALSQKLGVSPQAVSKWETGIGCPDIALLPAIAEAFGVTINDLFSDDVESIETVIEDDFSFPAEYGNLKFVAKLKNRACYADIKGKIDGSVVRFDDGSEANLDEMVVINRGKGNILIRTNDDFGTGDWESDKGTVNQNNGNESGMGIDSLDFDLAGACDIEIAQSQDGETHWFADGTASFMSNLSVEQRGSILYIRVKKYQNKTFFGVNMGNRNISGSIRLQIARPVLKTLNAKVSGSSNISGAIDAEQANIVIAGSGNITLSNVERLQLKLAGSGDCDFGNVEDASINIAGSGDVTIKELSKSGQIKIAGSGDVSILGGEAERLEVSIVGSGDVDAKHFTVDELDIEMWGTGDAVIGRVRGQSIERIFRTSDLKILNRD
;
A
#
# COMPACT_ATOMS: atom_id res chain seq x y z
N MET A 1 -4.84 -8.24 31.16
CA MET A 1 -4.62 -7.81 29.76
C MET A 1 -5.18 -6.40 29.63
N ALA A 2 -4.36 -5.44 29.22
CA ALA A 2 -4.81 -4.07 28.96
C ALA A 2 -5.39 -4.01 27.54
N TYR A 3 -6.59 -3.42 27.44
CA TYR A 3 -7.36 -3.25 26.22
C TYR A 3 -6.69 -2.20 25.32
N ASP A 4 -6.33 -2.57 24.09
CA ASP A 4 -5.73 -1.66 23.11
C ASP A 4 -6.76 -1.25 22.05
N VAL A 5 -7.32 -0.06 22.24
CA VAL A 5 -8.30 0.56 21.35
C VAL A 5 -7.74 0.72 19.93
N ALA A 6 -6.44 0.98 19.79
CA ALA A 6 -5.82 1.18 18.48
C ALA A 6 -5.78 -0.12 17.68
N LYS A 7 -5.56 -1.27 18.33
CA LYS A 7 -5.56 -2.59 17.66
C LYS A 7 -6.92 -2.94 17.05
N LEU A 8 -8.01 -2.66 17.76
CA LEU A 8 -9.37 -2.90 17.23
C LEU A 8 -9.63 -2.05 15.99
N GLY A 9 -9.23 -0.78 16.02
CA GLY A 9 -9.33 0.12 14.86
C GLY A 9 -8.64 -0.41 13.62
N VAL A 10 -7.37 -0.80 13.78
CA VAL A 10 -6.56 -1.41 12.71
C VAL A 10 -7.21 -2.71 12.20
N ARG A 11 -7.73 -3.55 13.09
CA ARG A 11 -8.39 -4.81 12.73
C ARG A 11 -9.68 -4.59 11.93
N ILE A 12 -10.49 -3.61 12.32
CA ILE A 12 -11.69 -3.21 11.56
C ILE A 12 -11.28 -2.73 10.17
N ALA A 13 -10.23 -1.91 10.07
CA ALA A 13 -9.71 -1.44 8.78
C ALA A 13 -9.24 -2.60 7.90
N GLN A 14 -8.49 -3.54 8.46
CA GLN A 14 -8.02 -4.75 7.77
C GLN A 14 -9.20 -5.58 7.24
N MET A 15 -10.14 -5.97 8.11
CA MET A 15 -11.29 -6.80 7.72
C MET A 15 -12.19 -6.13 6.69
N ARG A 16 -12.33 -4.80 6.79
CA ARG A 16 -13.04 -3.98 5.79
C ARG A 16 -12.33 -4.05 4.44
N ARG A 17 -11.01 -3.87 4.39
CA ARG A 17 -10.19 -3.93 3.17
C ARG A 17 -10.21 -5.32 2.53
N GLU A 18 -10.07 -6.39 3.31
CA GLU A 18 -10.18 -7.79 2.83
C GLU A 18 -11.51 -8.07 2.10
N ARG A 19 -12.57 -7.35 2.49
CA ARG A 19 -13.91 -7.48 1.92
C ARG A 19 -14.22 -6.44 0.85
N ASN A 20 -13.24 -5.63 0.46
CA ASN A 20 -13.38 -4.53 -0.51
C ASN A 20 -14.53 -3.56 -0.17
N LEU A 21 -14.78 -3.34 1.12
CA LEU A 21 -15.78 -2.38 1.58
C LEU A 21 -15.12 -1.00 1.71
N THR A 22 -15.78 0.07 1.26
CA THR A 22 -15.38 1.44 1.64
C THR A 22 -15.85 1.76 3.06
N GLN A 23 -15.33 2.82 3.66
CA GLN A 23 -15.83 3.28 4.96
C GLN A 23 -17.31 3.70 4.86
N GLU A 24 -17.75 4.24 3.72
CA GLU A 24 -19.16 4.52 3.42
C GLU A 24 -19.98 3.24 3.37
N ALA A 25 -19.48 2.21 2.68
CA ALA A 25 -20.20 0.94 2.55
C ALA A 25 -20.35 0.23 3.91
N LEU A 26 -19.30 0.28 4.74
CA LEU A 26 -19.35 -0.27 6.09
C LEU A 26 -20.26 0.56 7.00
N SER A 27 -20.16 1.89 6.96
CA SER A 27 -21.00 2.78 7.78
C SER A 27 -22.49 2.66 7.44
N GLN A 28 -22.84 2.51 6.15
CA GLN A 28 -24.21 2.21 5.72
C GLN A 28 -24.72 0.87 6.26
N LYS A 29 -23.89 -0.18 6.28
CA LYS A 29 -24.25 -1.48 6.87
C LYS A 29 -24.47 -1.39 8.37
N LEU A 30 -23.72 -0.53 9.06
CA LEU A 30 -23.75 -0.40 10.51
C LEU A 30 -24.71 0.69 11.01
N GLY A 31 -25.28 1.51 10.11
CA GLY A 31 -26.16 2.62 10.49
C GLY A 31 -25.43 3.75 11.23
N VAL A 32 -24.14 3.96 10.94
CA VAL A 32 -23.30 5.02 11.52
C VAL A 32 -22.82 5.99 10.45
N SER A 33 -22.14 7.08 10.84
CA SER A 33 -21.51 7.97 9.86
C SER A 33 -20.18 7.38 9.32
N PRO A 34 -19.80 7.66 8.07
CA PRO A 34 -18.49 7.28 7.53
C PRO A 34 -17.32 7.81 8.40
N GLN A 35 -17.44 9.04 8.91
CA GLN A 35 -16.49 9.65 9.85
C GLN A 35 -16.34 8.85 11.16
N ALA A 36 -17.39 8.17 11.64
CA ALA A 36 -17.27 7.30 12.81
C ALA A 36 -16.35 6.12 12.50
N VAL A 37 -16.52 5.48 11.33
CA VAL A 37 -15.66 4.39 10.86
C VAL A 37 -14.22 4.87 10.68
N SER A 38 -14.00 6.02 10.03
CA SER A 38 -12.67 6.61 9.88
C SER A 38 -11.96 6.84 11.22
N LYS A 39 -12.67 7.40 12.21
CA LYS A 39 -12.13 7.61 13.57
C LYS A 39 -11.76 6.31 14.27
N TRP A 40 -12.51 5.23 14.05
CA TRP A 40 -12.16 3.92 14.60
C TRP A 40 -10.89 3.40 13.96
N GLU A 41 -10.81 3.44 12.63
CA GLU A 41 -9.69 2.90 11.86
C GLU A 41 -8.37 3.65 12.11
N THR A 42 -8.45 4.94 12.44
CA THR A 42 -7.29 5.80 12.74
C THR A 42 -6.91 5.83 14.22
N GLY A 43 -7.64 5.11 15.09
CA GLY A 43 -7.39 5.08 16.54
C GLY A 43 -7.80 6.36 17.28
N ILE A 44 -8.45 7.31 16.59
CA ILE A 44 -8.97 8.57 17.17
C ILE A 44 -10.23 8.30 18.02
N GLY A 45 -10.95 7.21 17.75
CA GLY A 45 -12.13 6.77 18.50
C GLY A 45 -12.30 5.25 18.48
N CYS A 46 -13.36 4.76 19.11
CA CYS A 46 -13.70 3.33 19.09
C CYS A 46 -15.20 3.12 18.88
N PRO A 47 -15.61 1.98 18.28
CA PRO A 47 -17.01 1.63 18.16
C PRO A 47 -17.62 1.38 19.55
N ASP A 48 -18.89 1.76 19.70
CA ASP A 48 -19.67 1.41 20.89
C ASP A 48 -19.72 -0.12 21.04
N ILE A 49 -19.64 -0.62 22.28
CA ILE A 49 -19.77 -2.06 22.58
C ILE A 49 -21.04 -2.66 21.97
N ALA A 50 -22.12 -1.88 21.87
CA ALA A 50 -23.37 -2.30 21.24
C ALA A 50 -23.27 -2.52 19.72
N LEU A 51 -22.28 -1.92 19.05
CA LEU A 51 -22.04 -2.07 17.61
C LEU A 51 -21.18 -3.28 17.27
N LEU A 52 -20.44 -3.85 18.23
CA LEU A 52 -19.54 -4.99 17.98
C LEU A 52 -20.23 -6.21 17.36
N PRO A 53 -21.45 -6.63 17.77
CA PRO A 53 -22.13 -7.74 17.11
C PRO A 53 -22.45 -7.43 15.64
N ALA A 54 -22.87 -6.19 15.34
CA ALA A 54 -23.18 -5.76 13.98
C ALA A 54 -21.92 -5.67 13.11
N ILE A 55 -20.79 -5.25 13.70
CA ILE A 55 -19.47 -5.25 13.03
C ILE A 55 -19.04 -6.68 12.69
N ALA A 56 -19.14 -7.60 13.66
CA ALA A 56 -18.82 -9.00 13.46
C ALA A 56 -19.69 -9.63 12.35
N GLU A 57 -21.00 -9.36 12.38
CA GLU A 57 -21.95 -9.80 11.35
C GLU A 57 -21.65 -9.18 9.97
N ALA A 58 -21.32 -7.89 9.91
CA ALA A 58 -20.97 -7.21 8.67
C ALA A 58 -19.75 -7.82 7.99
N PHE A 59 -18.82 -8.38 8.78
CA PHE A 59 -17.65 -9.10 8.30
C PHE A 59 -17.85 -10.63 8.21
N GLY A 60 -18.95 -11.18 8.71
CA GLY A 60 -19.16 -12.64 8.76
C GLY A 60 -18.14 -13.37 9.63
N VAL A 61 -17.71 -12.73 10.72
CA VAL A 61 -16.78 -13.27 11.72
C VAL A 61 -17.46 -13.32 13.09
N THR A 62 -16.83 -13.93 14.08
CA THR A 62 -17.27 -13.87 15.48
C THR A 62 -16.78 -12.59 16.15
N ILE A 63 -17.40 -12.20 17.26
CA ILE A 63 -16.90 -11.08 18.07
C ILE A 63 -15.45 -11.35 18.51
N ASN A 64 -15.12 -12.60 18.86
CA ASN A 64 -13.75 -12.95 19.24
C ASN A 64 -12.74 -12.66 18.12
N ASP A 65 -13.10 -12.81 16.84
CA ASP A 65 -12.19 -12.54 15.71
C ASP A 65 -11.90 -11.04 15.51
N LEU A 66 -12.79 -10.17 16.02
CA LEU A 66 -12.54 -8.71 16.07
C LEU A 66 -11.45 -8.36 17.08
N PHE A 67 -11.26 -9.22 18.07
CA PHE A 67 -10.34 -9.05 19.19
C PHE A 67 -9.26 -10.13 19.25
N SER A 68 -9.19 -11.02 18.25
CA SER A 68 -8.22 -12.10 18.25
C SER A 68 -6.84 -11.50 18.13
N ASP A 69 -5.90 -12.02 18.91
CA ASP A 69 -4.47 -11.67 18.85
C ASP A 69 -3.80 -12.22 17.56
N ASP A 70 -4.56 -12.33 16.46
CA ASP A 70 -4.04 -12.57 15.11
C ASP A 70 -3.35 -11.32 14.53
N VAL A 71 -3.14 -10.28 15.35
CA VAL A 71 -1.90 -9.51 15.30
C VAL A 71 -0.90 -10.30 16.14
N GLU A 72 -0.16 -11.20 15.49
CA GLU A 72 0.78 -12.11 16.13
C GLU A 72 1.61 -11.40 17.22
N SER A 73 1.26 -11.65 18.48
CA SER A 73 2.27 -11.97 19.47
C SER A 73 2.68 -13.42 19.23
N ILE A 74 3.94 -13.60 18.87
CA ILE A 74 4.63 -14.88 18.67
C ILE A 74 4.32 -15.83 19.84
N GLU A 75 3.58 -16.92 19.58
CA GLU A 75 3.88 -18.26 20.10
C GLU A 75 2.89 -19.32 19.57
N THR A 76 3.41 -20.15 18.66
CA THR A 76 3.20 -21.60 18.49
C THR A 76 1.80 -22.15 18.15
N VAL A 77 1.73 -22.87 17.00
CA VAL A 77 1.12 -24.22 16.76
C VAL A 77 0.41 -24.28 15.37
N ILE A 78 1.13 -24.60 14.27
CA ILE A 78 1.28 -25.91 13.57
C ILE A 78 1.91 -25.65 12.18
N GLU A 79 3.17 -26.07 12.03
CA GLU A 79 4.11 -25.78 10.92
C GLU A 79 4.04 -26.72 9.69
N ASP A 80 2.98 -27.52 9.49
CA ASP A 80 3.06 -28.63 8.52
C ASP A 80 2.49 -28.36 7.10
N ASP A 81 1.76 -27.27 6.90
CA ASP A 81 1.08 -26.99 5.62
C ASP A 81 1.80 -25.98 4.71
N PHE A 82 3.00 -25.53 5.10
CA PHE A 82 3.83 -24.69 4.24
C PHE A 82 4.28 -25.50 3.00
N SER A 83 3.85 -25.05 1.83
CA SER A 83 4.25 -25.63 0.55
C SER A 83 5.49 -24.90 0.03
N PHE A 84 6.65 -25.54 0.18
CA PHE A 84 7.89 -25.05 -0.38
C PHE A 84 7.85 -24.98 -1.91
N PRO A 85 8.45 -23.94 -2.52
CA PRO A 85 8.59 -23.85 -3.98
C PRO A 85 9.26 -25.09 -4.58
N ALA A 86 8.86 -25.46 -5.81
CA ALA A 86 9.43 -26.62 -6.52
C ALA A 86 10.91 -26.45 -6.92
N GLU A 87 11.40 -25.21 -6.96
CA GLU A 87 12.79 -24.84 -7.27
C GLU A 87 13.22 -23.66 -6.39
N TYR A 88 14.52 -23.56 -6.12
CA TYR A 88 15.16 -22.47 -5.37
C TYR A 88 16.44 -22.08 -6.10
N GLY A 89 16.46 -20.92 -6.75
CA GLY A 89 17.53 -20.55 -7.68
C GLY A 89 17.64 -21.56 -8.83
N ASN A 90 18.82 -22.16 -9.02
CA ASN A 90 19.07 -23.23 -9.99
C ASN A 90 18.91 -24.65 -9.40
N LEU A 91 18.50 -24.77 -8.14
CA LEU A 91 18.37 -26.04 -7.41
C LEU A 91 16.91 -26.50 -7.39
N LYS A 92 16.70 -27.82 -7.44
CA LYS A 92 15.35 -28.40 -7.43
C LYS A 92 14.97 -28.84 -6.03
N PHE A 93 13.69 -28.71 -5.69
CA PHE A 93 13.15 -29.26 -4.47
C PHE A 93 13.37 -30.78 -4.44
N VAL A 94 13.97 -31.27 -3.37
CA VAL A 94 14.29 -32.69 -3.18
C VAL A 94 13.37 -33.32 -2.14
N ALA A 95 13.23 -32.68 -0.98
CA ALA A 95 12.43 -33.19 0.13
C ALA A 95 12.09 -32.07 1.13
N LYS A 96 11.07 -32.30 1.96
CA LYS A 96 10.76 -31.48 3.13
C LYS A 96 10.69 -32.30 4.41
N LEU A 97 10.95 -31.64 5.54
CA LEU A 97 10.67 -32.13 6.88
C LEU A 97 10.19 -30.95 7.73
N LYS A 98 8.93 -30.97 8.18
CA LYS A 98 8.29 -29.86 8.90
C LYS A 98 8.44 -28.54 8.12
N ASN A 99 8.94 -27.50 8.79
CA ASN A 99 9.22 -26.18 8.24
C ASN A 99 10.56 -26.08 7.50
N ARG A 100 11.14 -27.20 7.00
CA ARG A 100 12.43 -27.20 6.31
C ARG A 100 12.35 -27.91 4.96
N ALA A 101 13.02 -27.34 3.96
CA ALA A 101 13.16 -27.90 2.63
C ALA A 101 14.62 -28.08 2.23
N CYS A 102 14.86 -29.16 1.50
CA CYS A 102 16.12 -29.47 0.86
C CYS A 102 16.02 -29.15 -0.63
N TYR A 103 16.99 -28.39 -1.15
CA TYR A 103 17.16 -28.11 -2.56
C TYR A 103 18.52 -28.60 -3.04
N ALA A 104 18.59 -29.21 -4.23
CA ALA A 104 19.86 -29.60 -4.83
C ALA A 104 19.78 -29.68 -6.36
N ASP A 105 20.94 -29.61 -7.02
CA ASP A 105 21.10 -29.94 -8.45
C ASP A 105 21.43 -31.43 -8.67
N ILE A 106 21.58 -32.19 -7.58
CA ILE A 106 21.77 -33.63 -7.56
C ILE A 106 20.50 -34.31 -7.06
N LYS A 107 20.18 -35.47 -7.62
CA LYS A 107 19.09 -36.29 -7.11
C LYS A 107 19.43 -36.83 -5.72
N GLY A 108 18.46 -36.72 -4.82
CA GLY A 108 18.54 -37.29 -3.48
C GLY A 108 17.20 -37.84 -3.03
N LYS A 109 17.23 -38.61 -1.95
CA LYS A 109 16.02 -39.15 -1.30
C LYS A 109 16.14 -38.95 0.20
N ILE A 110 15.02 -38.58 0.82
CA ILE A 110 14.91 -38.46 2.26
C ILE A 110 14.72 -39.83 2.92
N ASP A 111 15.42 -40.05 4.02
CA ASP A 111 15.30 -41.18 4.93
C ASP A 111 15.34 -40.66 6.38
N GLY A 112 14.18 -40.68 7.04
CA GLY A 112 13.99 -39.99 8.32
C GLY A 112 14.20 -38.48 8.17
N SER A 113 15.22 -37.95 8.86
CA SER A 113 15.61 -36.54 8.76
C SER A 113 16.76 -36.27 7.80
N VAL A 114 17.34 -37.30 7.17
CA VAL A 114 18.54 -37.16 6.33
C VAL A 114 18.20 -37.37 4.85
N VAL A 115 18.51 -36.39 4.02
CA VAL A 115 18.52 -36.51 2.56
C VAL A 115 19.88 -37.06 2.12
N ARG A 116 19.87 -38.21 1.44
CA ARG A 116 21.07 -38.84 0.88
C ARG A 116 21.11 -38.62 -0.62
N PHE A 117 22.25 -38.16 -1.13
CA PHE A 117 22.44 -37.82 -2.54
C PHE A 117 23.25 -38.87 -3.30
N ASP A 118 23.03 -38.96 -4.61
CA ASP A 118 23.66 -39.96 -5.49
C ASP A 118 25.20 -39.84 -5.54
N ASP A 119 25.77 -38.68 -5.17
CA ASP A 119 27.21 -38.42 -5.15
C ASP A 119 27.89 -38.72 -3.80
N GLY A 120 27.14 -39.30 -2.85
CA GLY A 120 27.62 -39.63 -1.50
C GLY A 120 27.55 -38.47 -0.50
N SER A 121 27.01 -37.31 -0.91
CA SER A 121 26.70 -36.20 0.00
C SER A 121 25.46 -36.49 0.84
N GLU A 122 25.31 -35.78 1.96
CA GLU A 122 24.18 -35.92 2.89
C GLU A 122 23.72 -34.55 3.40
N ALA A 123 22.42 -34.39 3.64
CA ALA A 123 21.84 -33.22 4.30
C ALA A 123 20.90 -33.66 5.43
N ASN A 124 21.22 -33.33 6.68
CA ASN A 124 20.38 -33.60 7.83
C ASN A 124 19.46 -32.38 8.07
N LEU A 125 18.16 -32.57 7.82
CA LEU A 125 17.14 -31.54 7.97
C LEU A 125 16.80 -31.23 9.42
N ASP A 126 17.01 -32.13 10.39
CA ASP A 126 16.80 -31.81 11.82
C ASP A 126 17.97 -31.01 12.40
N GLU A 127 19.20 -31.32 11.96
CA GLU A 127 20.42 -30.66 12.44
C GLU A 127 20.82 -29.44 11.62
N MET A 128 20.18 -29.21 10.46
CA MET A 128 20.53 -28.16 9.50
C MET A 128 21.99 -28.28 8.99
N VAL A 129 22.48 -29.50 8.84
CA VAL A 129 23.87 -29.79 8.44
C VAL A 129 23.92 -30.43 7.07
N VAL A 130 24.77 -29.88 6.19
CA VAL A 130 25.12 -30.48 4.90
C VAL A 130 26.55 -31.01 4.96
N ILE A 131 26.73 -32.29 4.62
CA ILE A 131 28.04 -32.90 4.38
C ILE A 131 28.19 -33.12 2.88
N ASN A 132 28.77 -32.14 2.20
CA ASN A 132 29.01 -32.20 0.77
C ASN A 132 30.32 -32.96 0.48
N ARG A 133 30.21 -34.09 -0.22
CA ARG A 133 31.35 -34.96 -0.59
C ARG A 133 31.60 -34.99 -2.10
N GLY A 134 30.70 -34.41 -2.89
CA GLY A 134 30.78 -34.38 -4.35
C GLY A 134 30.87 -32.96 -4.91
N LYS A 135 30.39 -32.77 -6.15
CA LYS A 135 30.55 -31.51 -6.91
C LYS A 135 29.25 -30.72 -7.07
N GLY A 136 28.11 -31.29 -6.71
CA GLY A 136 26.85 -30.56 -6.83
C GLY A 136 26.52 -29.76 -5.57
N ASN A 137 25.52 -28.93 -5.71
CA ASN A 137 25.12 -27.94 -4.72
C ASN A 137 23.92 -28.47 -3.94
N ILE A 138 23.99 -28.36 -2.62
CA ILE A 138 22.96 -28.82 -1.68
C ILE A 138 22.69 -27.69 -0.70
N LEU A 139 21.41 -27.40 -0.50
CA LEU A 139 20.94 -26.30 0.32
C LEU A 139 19.78 -26.74 1.20
N ILE A 140 19.78 -26.30 2.45
CA ILE A 140 18.64 -26.45 3.37
C ILE A 140 18.07 -25.05 3.64
N ARG A 141 16.74 -24.93 3.61
CA ARG A 141 15.99 -23.71 3.92
C ARG A 141 14.86 -24.00 4.89
N THR A 142 14.49 -23.01 5.66
CA THR A 142 13.34 -22.96 6.56
C THR A 142 12.21 -22.17 5.91
N ASN A 143 11.00 -22.26 6.44
CA ASN A 143 9.91 -21.34 6.10
C ASN A 143 10.26 -19.88 6.42
N ASP A 144 11.05 -19.64 7.47
CA ASP A 144 11.46 -18.29 7.90
C ASP A 144 12.42 -17.61 6.91
N ASP A 145 13.12 -18.40 6.07
CA ASP A 145 13.89 -17.90 4.92
C ASP A 145 13.00 -17.33 3.80
N PHE A 146 11.68 -17.46 3.94
CA PHE A 146 10.68 -16.92 3.05
C PHE A 146 9.82 -15.90 3.82
N GLY A 147 10.38 -14.71 4.04
CA GLY A 147 9.59 -13.52 4.41
C GLY A 147 9.64 -13.08 5.88
N THR A 148 10.80 -12.62 6.37
CA THR A 148 10.90 -12.00 7.71
C THR A 148 11.47 -10.57 7.75
N GLY A 149 11.74 -9.94 6.59
CA GLY A 149 12.03 -8.51 6.56
C GLY A 149 13.40 -8.10 7.10
N ASP A 150 14.37 -9.02 7.15
CA ASP A 150 15.78 -8.68 7.45
C ASP A 150 16.69 -8.95 6.23
N TRP A 151 17.04 -7.83 5.58
CA TRP A 151 17.56 -7.69 4.21
C TRP A 151 18.91 -8.37 3.91
N GLU A 152 19.76 -8.65 4.92
CA GLU A 152 21.02 -9.38 4.70
C GLU A 152 20.86 -10.90 4.70
N SER A 153 19.77 -11.41 5.29
CA SER A 153 19.49 -12.84 5.40
C SER A 153 18.68 -13.40 4.22
N ASP A 154 17.94 -12.54 3.50
CA ASP A 154 17.04 -12.85 2.38
C ASP A 154 17.76 -13.23 1.05
N LYS A 155 18.97 -13.82 1.10
CA LYS A 155 19.69 -14.31 -0.09
C LYS A 155 19.07 -15.56 -0.74
N GLY A 156 17.76 -15.76 -0.61
CA GLY A 156 16.99 -16.44 -1.66
C GLY A 156 15.52 -16.62 -1.31
N THR A 157 14.82 -15.51 -1.16
CA THR A 157 13.39 -15.46 -1.41
C THR A 157 13.10 -15.85 -2.88
N VAL A 158 11.86 -16.23 -3.22
CA VAL A 158 11.45 -16.41 -4.62
C VAL A 158 11.64 -15.08 -5.34
N ASN A 159 12.78 -15.00 -6.01
CA ASN A 159 13.12 -14.00 -6.96
C ASN A 159 12.35 -14.36 -8.24
N GLN A 160 11.34 -13.58 -8.61
CA GLN A 160 11.34 -13.15 -10.00
C GLN A 160 12.39 -12.03 -10.11
N ASN A 161 13.66 -12.37 -9.96
CA ASN A 161 14.67 -11.72 -10.77
C ASN A 161 14.40 -12.24 -12.18
N ASN A 162 13.47 -11.60 -12.90
CA ASN A 162 13.64 -11.54 -14.34
C ASN A 162 14.98 -10.81 -14.51
N GLY A 163 16.00 -11.62 -14.80
CA GLY A 163 17.35 -11.37 -14.30
C GLY A 163 17.95 -10.05 -14.74
N ASN A 164 18.93 -9.60 -13.96
CA ASN A 164 19.95 -8.63 -14.37
C ASN A 164 19.46 -7.60 -15.40
N GLU A 165 18.49 -6.77 -15.02
CA GLU A 165 18.48 -5.43 -15.58
C GLU A 165 19.21 -4.56 -14.57
N SER A 166 20.55 -4.63 -14.64
CA SER A 166 21.44 -3.58 -14.12
C SER A 166 21.12 -2.30 -14.89
N GLY A 167 19.97 -1.73 -14.58
CA GLY A 167 19.42 -0.55 -15.19
C GLY A 167 20.05 0.66 -14.53
N MET A 168 21.30 0.96 -14.88
CA MET A 168 21.70 2.36 -15.02
C MET A 168 20.72 2.97 -16.04
N GLY A 169 19.57 3.47 -15.56
CA GLY A 169 18.56 4.02 -16.46
C GLY A 169 17.14 4.09 -15.97
N ILE A 170 16.71 3.41 -14.90
CA ILE A 170 15.32 3.61 -14.43
C ILE A 170 15.24 4.98 -13.74
N ASP A 171 14.55 5.90 -14.38
CA ASP A 171 14.26 7.24 -13.84
C ASP A 171 12.78 7.48 -13.63
N SER A 172 11.92 6.56 -14.08
CA SER A 172 10.47 6.71 -13.99
C SER A 172 9.80 5.38 -13.67
N LEU A 173 8.72 5.46 -12.90
CA LEU A 173 7.90 4.31 -12.52
C LEU A 173 6.49 4.50 -13.06
N ASP A 174 5.90 3.40 -13.50
CA ASP A 174 4.53 3.39 -13.99
C ASP A 174 3.78 2.18 -13.41
N PHE A 175 2.71 2.43 -12.66
CA PHE A 175 1.90 1.43 -11.99
C PHE A 175 0.46 1.41 -12.51
N ASP A 176 -0.07 0.23 -12.83
CA ASP A 176 -1.52 -0.01 -13.00
C ASP A 176 -1.88 -1.21 -12.13
N LEU A 177 -2.43 -0.92 -10.96
CA LEU A 177 -2.63 -1.87 -9.88
C LEU A 177 -4.11 -2.15 -9.71
N ALA A 178 -4.45 -3.45 -9.70
CA ALA A 178 -5.79 -3.90 -9.41
C ALA A 178 -5.84 -4.85 -8.22
N GLY A 179 -6.91 -4.73 -7.44
CA GLY A 179 -7.13 -5.58 -6.27
C GLY A 179 -6.50 -4.99 -5.03
N ALA A 180 -5.89 -5.83 -4.20
CA ALA A 180 -5.11 -5.43 -3.04
C ALA A 180 -3.62 -5.68 -3.36
N CYS A 181 -2.82 -4.64 -3.43
CA CYS A 181 -1.39 -4.76 -3.66
C CYS A 181 -0.68 -3.65 -2.92
N ASP A 182 0.19 -3.97 -1.98
CA ASP A 182 0.96 -2.95 -1.29
C ASP A 182 2.30 -2.79 -2.00
N ILE A 183 2.63 -1.56 -2.40
CA ILE A 183 3.92 -1.21 -2.99
C ILE A 183 4.69 -0.35 -2.02
N GLU A 184 5.91 -0.77 -1.70
CA GLU A 184 6.86 0.01 -0.93
C GLU A 184 8.04 0.42 -1.82
N ILE A 185 8.37 1.72 -1.83
CA ILE A 185 9.45 2.28 -2.62
C ILE A 185 10.51 2.88 -1.70
N ALA A 186 11.74 2.43 -1.86
CA ALA A 186 12.89 2.94 -1.13
C ALA A 186 14.02 3.30 -2.10
N GLN A 187 14.95 4.13 -1.64
CA GLN A 187 16.20 4.36 -2.37
C GLN A 187 17.12 3.14 -2.23
N SER A 188 17.75 2.73 -3.32
CA SER A 188 18.73 1.65 -3.32
C SER A 188 20.07 2.10 -2.72
N GLN A 189 20.74 1.18 -2.02
CA GLN A 189 22.05 1.41 -1.38
C GLN A 189 23.23 1.06 -2.29
N ASP A 190 23.04 0.18 -3.28
CA ASP A 190 24.09 -0.26 -4.20
C ASP A 190 24.07 0.50 -5.54
N GLY A 191 23.11 1.41 -5.73
CA GLY A 191 22.95 2.19 -6.95
C GLY A 191 22.34 1.39 -8.11
N GLU A 192 21.84 0.19 -7.86
CA GLU A 192 21.06 -0.60 -8.81
C GLU A 192 19.58 -0.58 -8.44
N THR A 193 18.71 -0.81 -9.42
CA THR A 193 17.27 -0.88 -9.18
C THR A 193 16.88 -2.33 -8.95
N HIS A 194 16.29 -2.62 -7.79
CA HIS A 194 15.83 -3.95 -7.41
C HIS A 194 14.33 -3.94 -7.19
N TRP A 195 13.70 -5.07 -7.46
CA TRP A 195 12.30 -5.26 -7.13
C TRP A 195 12.04 -6.67 -6.65
N PHE A 196 11.12 -6.79 -5.71
CA PHE A 196 10.69 -8.05 -5.13
C PHE A 196 9.17 -8.06 -5.09
N ALA A 197 8.55 -9.19 -5.42
CA ALA A 197 7.11 -9.34 -5.33
C ALA A 197 6.75 -10.66 -4.69
N ASP A 198 5.76 -10.63 -3.80
CA ASP A 198 5.21 -11.81 -3.14
C ASP A 198 3.69 -11.71 -3.04
N GLY A 199 3.02 -12.84 -2.90
CA GLY A 199 1.58 -12.88 -2.70
C GLY A 199 0.93 -14.16 -3.19
N THR A 200 -0.40 -14.10 -3.29
CA THR A 200 -1.20 -15.24 -3.73
C THR A 200 -0.79 -15.73 -5.13
N ALA A 201 -0.99 -17.01 -5.42
CA ALA A 201 -0.74 -17.54 -6.77
C ALA A 201 -1.56 -16.79 -7.86
N SER A 202 -2.74 -16.27 -7.51
CA SER A 202 -3.56 -15.44 -8.39
C SER A 202 -2.94 -14.07 -8.63
N PHE A 203 -2.32 -13.47 -7.61
CA PHE A 203 -1.51 -12.25 -7.77
C PHE A 203 -0.29 -12.49 -8.65
N MET A 204 0.55 -13.49 -8.31
CA MET A 204 1.79 -13.77 -9.04
C MET A 204 1.57 -14.11 -10.51
N SER A 205 0.45 -14.78 -10.85
CA SER A 205 0.11 -15.09 -12.25
C SER A 205 -0.45 -13.90 -13.04
N ASN A 206 -0.87 -12.82 -12.37
CA ASN A 206 -1.42 -11.61 -13.00
C ASN A 206 -0.51 -10.38 -12.86
N LEU A 207 0.60 -10.52 -12.13
CA LEU A 207 1.66 -9.53 -12.04
C LEU A 207 2.53 -9.56 -13.32
N SER A 208 2.84 -8.38 -13.83
CA SER A 208 3.77 -8.16 -14.94
C SER A 208 4.68 -7.00 -14.59
N VAL A 209 5.99 -7.22 -14.65
CA VAL A 209 7.02 -6.21 -14.45
C VAL A 209 7.87 -6.16 -15.73
N GLU A 210 7.89 -5.01 -16.40
CA GLU A 210 8.59 -4.81 -17.67
C GLU A 210 9.32 -3.47 -17.68
N GLN A 211 10.61 -3.44 -18.02
CA GLN A 211 11.31 -2.20 -18.34
C GLN A 211 11.13 -1.85 -19.82
N ARG A 212 10.83 -0.59 -20.13
CA ARG A 212 10.89 -0.07 -21.51
C ARG A 212 11.60 1.27 -21.51
N GLY A 213 12.85 1.29 -22.00
CA GLY A 213 13.71 2.47 -21.90
C GLY A 213 14.05 2.75 -20.44
N SER A 214 13.78 3.97 -19.97
CA SER A 214 14.03 4.40 -18.59
C SER A 214 12.86 4.19 -17.63
N ILE A 215 11.79 3.55 -18.10
CA ILE A 215 10.53 3.41 -17.35
C ILE A 215 10.35 1.95 -16.93
N LEU A 216 10.10 1.73 -15.65
CA LEU A 216 9.68 0.43 -15.11
C LEU A 216 8.15 0.38 -15.01
N TYR A 217 7.54 -0.54 -15.75
CA TYR A 217 6.11 -0.77 -15.76
C TYR A 217 5.77 -1.94 -14.83
N ILE A 218 4.94 -1.67 -13.82
CA ILE A 218 4.37 -2.71 -12.95
C ILE A 218 2.86 -2.73 -13.16
N ARG A 219 2.33 -3.91 -13.46
CA ARG A 219 0.94 -4.12 -13.83
C ARG A 219 0.38 -5.30 -13.07
N VAL A 220 -0.75 -5.11 -12.40
CA VAL A 220 -1.54 -6.19 -11.81
C VAL A 220 -2.90 -6.14 -12.48
N LYS A 221 -3.17 -7.10 -13.38
CA LYS A 221 -4.43 -7.10 -14.13
C LYS A 221 -5.58 -7.67 -13.28
N LYS A 222 -6.78 -7.08 -13.40
CA LYS A 222 -8.00 -7.71 -12.88
C LYS A 222 -8.21 -9.04 -13.61
N TYR A 223 -8.41 -10.11 -12.85
CA TYR A 223 -8.86 -11.37 -13.40
C TYR A 223 -10.23 -11.16 -14.08
N GLN A 224 -10.31 -11.38 -15.39
CA GLN A 224 -11.59 -11.38 -16.10
C GLN A 224 -12.30 -12.70 -15.83
N ASN A 225 -13.42 -12.65 -15.12
CA ASN A 225 -14.22 -13.83 -14.86
C ASN A 225 -14.79 -14.38 -16.17
N LYS A 226 -14.66 -15.71 -16.38
CA LYS A 226 -15.60 -16.43 -17.22
C LYS A 226 -16.93 -16.49 -16.47
N THR A 227 -17.91 -15.73 -16.93
CA THR A 227 -19.28 -15.82 -16.44
C THR A 227 -19.85 -17.19 -16.83
N PHE A 228 -20.28 -18.00 -15.87
CA PHE A 228 -21.02 -19.23 -16.13
C PHE A 228 -22.43 -19.08 -15.56
N PHE A 229 -23.44 -19.10 -16.44
CA PHE A 229 -24.86 -18.95 -16.05
C PHE A 229 -25.20 -17.70 -15.19
N GLY A 230 -24.51 -16.58 -15.43
CA GLY A 230 -24.77 -15.34 -14.67
C GLY A 230 -24.34 -15.38 -13.20
N VAL A 231 -23.72 -16.48 -12.74
CA VAL A 231 -23.16 -16.60 -11.39
C VAL A 231 -21.66 -16.37 -11.46
N ASN A 232 -21.18 -15.45 -10.62
CA ASN A 232 -19.79 -15.04 -10.57
C ASN A 232 -18.97 -16.05 -9.73
N MET A 233 -18.31 -17.00 -10.39
CA MET A 233 -17.49 -18.07 -9.77
C MET A 233 -15.98 -17.74 -9.78
N GLY A 234 -15.61 -16.49 -9.51
CA GLY A 234 -14.22 -16.03 -9.51
C GLY A 234 -13.55 -16.14 -8.15
N ASN A 235 -12.32 -16.67 -8.12
CA ASN A 235 -11.44 -16.67 -6.95
C ASN A 235 -11.19 -15.22 -6.50
N ARG A 236 -11.57 -14.87 -5.26
CA ARG A 236 -11.79 -13.47 -4.83
C ARG A 236 -10.55 -12.75 -4.29
N ASN A 237 -9.42 -13.44 -4.13
CA ASN A 237 -8.28 -12.89 -3.40
C ASN A 237 -7.08 -12.71 -4.34
N ILE A 238 -7.00 -11.53 -4.97
CA ILE A 238 -5.77 -11.02 -5.58
C ILE A 238 -5.15 -10.09 -4.54
N SER A 239 -4.27 -10.65 -3.72
CA SER A 239 -3.47 -9.93 -2.75
C SER A 239 -1.99 -10.24 -2.94
N GLY A 240 -1.16 -9.21 -2.78
CA GLY A 240 0.30 -9.32 -2.81
C GLY A 240 0.99 -8.04 -2.35
N SER A 241 2.31 -8.09 -2.33
CA SER A 241 3.18 -6.97 -2.01
C SER A 241 4.29 -6.87 -3.06
N ILE A 242 4.76 -5.65 -3.30
CA ILE A 242 5.89 -5.35 -4.17
C ILE A 242 6.80 -4.38 -3.43
N ARG A 243 8.07 -4.72 -3.29
CA ARG A 243 9.10 -3.83 -2.75
C ARG A 243 10.01 -3.39 -3.88
N LEU A 244 10.25 -2.09 -4.00
CA LEU A 244 11.06 -1.46 -5.03
C LEU A 244 12.21 -0.69 -4.38
N GLN A 245 13.44 -0.98 -4.79
CA GLN A 245 14.61 -0.19 -4.45
C GLN A 245 15.08 0.52 -5.71
N ILE A 246 15.00 1.84 -5.74
CA ILE A 246 15.33 2.63 -6.94
C ILE A 246 16.73 3.22 -6.81
N ALA A 247 17.55 3.04 -7.85
CA ALA A 247 18.90 3.57 -7.91
C ALA A 247 18.97 5.10 -7.78
N ARG A 248 18.03 5.81 -8.43
CA ARG A 248 18.01 7.27 -8.45
C ARG A 248 17.34 7.82 -7.18
N PRO A 249 17.90 8.84 -6.53
CA PRO A 249 17.29 9.48 -5.36
C PRO A 249 15.99 10.24 -5.68
N VAL A 250 15.88 10.74 -6.91
CA VAL A 250 14.72 11.50 -7.38
C VAL A 250 14.24 10.88 -8.69
N LEU A 251 12.98 10.50 -8.74
CA LEU A 251 12.30 10.03 -9.94
C LEU A 251 11.93 11.21 -10.84
N LYS A 252 12.08 11.05 -12.14
CA LYS A 252 11.55 11.99 -13.13
C LYS A 252 10.03 11.94 -13.19
N THR A 253 9.47 10.73 -13.16
CA THR A 253 8.00 10.56 -13.19
C THR A 253 7.57 9.33 -12.41
N LEU A 254 6.54 9.50 -11.57
CA LEU A 254 5.80 8.41 -10.95
C LEU A 254 4.36 8.45 -11.45
N ASN A 255 3.98 7.52 -12.32
CA ASN A 255 2.59 7.33 -12.72
C ASN A 255 1.99 6.21 -11.88
N ALA A 256 0.91 6.49 -11.16
CA ALA A 256 0.23 5.50 -10.35
C ALA A 256 -1.26 5.48 -10.65
N LYS A 257 -1.74 4.35 -11.16
CA LYS A 257 -3.17 4.07 -11.29
C LYS A 257 -3.52 2.92 -10.35
N VAL A 258 -4.30 3.25 -9.33
CA VAL A 258 -4.71 2.34 -8.27
C VAL A 258 -6.19 2.06 -8.41
N SER A 259 -6.56 0.78 -8.55
CA SER A 259 -7.95 0.34 -8.59
C SER A 259 -8.22 -0.75 -7.54
N GLY A 260 -9.12 -0.46 -6.60
CA GLY A 260 -9.31 -1.30 -5.41
C GLY A 260 -8.65 -0.70 -4.18
N SER A 261 -7.91 -1.50 -3.43
CA SER A 261 -7.34 -1.15 -2.12
C SER A 261 -5.81 -1.25 -2.07
N SER A 262 -5.15 -1.13 -3.22
CA SER A 262 -3.68 -1.14 -3.30
C SER A 262 -3.09 0.12 -2.67
N ASN A 263 -2.06 -0.02 -1.84
CA ASN A 263 -1.35 1.11 -1.26
C ASN A 263 -0.01 1.32 -1.97
N ILE A 264 0.45 2.57 -2.05
CA ILE A 264 1.82 2.88 -2.48
C ILE A 264 2.44 3.77 -1.42
N SER A 265 3.47 3.29 -0.74
CA SER A 265 4.28 4.08 0.17
C SER A 265 5.69 4.24 -0.40
N GLY A 266 6.28 5.42 -0.27
CA GLY A 266 7.61 5.66 -0.79
C GLY A 266 8.38 6.76 -0.08
N ALA A 267 9.56 6.42 0.40
CA ALA A 267 10.56 7.39 0.87
C ALA A 267 11.40 7.90 -0.32
N ILE A 268 10.75 8.31 -1.41
CA ILE A 268 11.39 8.71 -2.66
C ILE A 268 10.81 10.03 -3.15
N ASP A 269 11.67 10.88 -3.67
CA ASP A 269 11.28 12.17 -4.25
C ASP A 269 10.95 12.02 -5.75
N ALA A 270 10.10 12.89 -6.29
CA ALA A 270 9.74 12.88 -7.70
C ALA A 270 9.60 14.30 -8.31
N GLU A 271 10.12 14.52 -9.52
CA GLU A 271 9.87 15.75 -10.30
C GLU A 271 8.40 15.84 -10.77
N GLN A 272 7.77 14.69 -11.00
CA GLN A 272 6.35 14.63 -11.39
C GLN A 272 5.69 13.37 -10.85
N ALA A 273 4.54 13.51 -10.20
CA ALA A 273 3.69 12.40 -9.81
C ALA A 273 2.30 12.56 -10.42
N ASN A 274 1.89 11.60 -11.25
CA ASN A 274 0.54 11.53 -11.82
C ASN A 274 -0.21 10.35 -11.18
N ILE A 275 -1.13 10.66 -10.29
CA ILE A 275 -1.79 9.70 -9.42
C ILE A 275 -3.29 9.67 -9.72
N VAL A 276 -3.81 8.47 -9.97
CA VAL A 276 -5.23 8.20 -10.15
C VAL A 276 -5.63 7.06 -9.22
N ILE A 277 -6.44 7.36 -8.22
CA ILE A 277 -7.03 6.37 -7.32
C ILE A 277 -8.50 6.22 -7.65
N ALA A 278 -8.93 4.99 -7.94
CA ALA A 278 -10.32 4.60 -8.08
C ALA A 278 -10.62 3.46 -7.09
N GLY A 279 -10.97 3.82 -5.86
CA GLY A 279 -11.14 2.87 -4.76
C GLY A 279 -10.79 3.45 -3.40
N SER A 280 -10.15 2.63 -2.56
CA SER A 280 -9.81 2.96 -1.16
C SER A 280 -8.33 2.72 -0.86
N GLY A 281 -7.48 2.74 -1.89
CA GLY A 281 -6.04 2.60 -1.76
C GLY A 281 -5.39 3.90 -1.35
N ASN A 282 -4.35 3.82 -0.52
CA ASN A 282 -3.68 4.98 0.04
C ASN A 282 -2.34 5.22 -0.63
N ILE A 283 -1.91 6.48 -0.71
CA ILE A 283 -0.61 6.83 -1.28
C ILE A 283 0.17 7.74 -0.33
N THR A 284 1.40 7.37 -0.04
CA THR A 284 2.34 8.20 0.72
C THR A 284 3.60 8.39 -0.09
N LEU A 285 3.99 9.64 -0.37
CA LEU A 285 5.25 9.98 -1.03
C LEU A 285 6.00 11.06 -0.25
N SER A 286 7.32 11.14 -0.46
CA SER A 286 8.17 12.21 0.05
C SER A 286 7.93 13.52 -0.72
N ASN A 287 8.95 14.11 -1.34
CA ASN A 287 8.82 15.41 -1.99
C ASN A 287 8.41 15.24 -3.47
N VAL A 288 7.53 16.12 -3.95
CA VAL A 288 7.03 16.09 -5.32
C VAL A 288 7.06 17.49 -5.92
N GLU A 289 7.84 17.73 -6.98
CA GLU A 289 7.84 19.07 -7.61
C GLU A 289 6.48 19.37 -8.28
N ARG A 290 5.92 18.42 -9.04
CA ARG A 290 4.61 18.57 -9.70
C ARG A 290 3.69 17.40 -9.42
N LEU A 291 2.65 17.64 -8.62
CA LEU A 291 1.65 16.65 -8.25
C LEU A 291 0.37 16.83 -9.07
N GLN A 292 -0.06 15.78 -9.76
CA GLN A 292 -1.41 15.66 -10.32
C GLN A 292 -2.13 14.49 -9.65
N LEU A 293 -3.10 14.77 -8.78
CA LEU A 293 -3.88 13.78 -8.06
C LEU A 293 -5.34 13.81 -8.52
N LYS A 294 -5.86 12.63 -8.86
CA LYS A 294 -7.29 12.36 -9.05
C LYS A 294 -7.71 11.22 -8.13
N LEU A 295 -8.46 11.57 -7.08
CA LEU A 295 -8.96 10.64 -6.10
C LEU A 295 -10.47 10.45 -6.28
N ALA A 296 -10.88 9.26 -6.71
CA ALA A 296 -12.28 8.86 -6.81
C ALA A 296 -12.54 7.69 -5.84
N GLY A 297 -13.10 8.01 -4.67
CA GLY A 297 -13.36 7.03 -3.61
C GLY A 297 -12.98 7.55 -2.23
N SER A 298 -12.44 6.67 -1.39
CA SER A 298 -12.23 6.87 0.05
C SER A 298 -10.79 6.57 0.47
N GLY A 299 -9.84 6.68 -0.45
CA GLY A 299 -8.41 6.47 -0.17
C GLY A 299 -7.76 7.77 0.27
N ASP A 300 -6.72 7.67 1.10
CA ASP A 300 -6.05 8.84 1.66
C ASP A 300 -4.67 9.02 1.04
N CYS A 301 -4.24 10.27 0.87
CA CYS A 301 -2.94 10.60 0.29
C CYS A 301 -2.14 11.54 1.17
N ASP A 302 -0.90 11.17 1.47
CA ASP A 302 0.05 11.99 2.23
C ASP A 302 1.27 12.31 1.38
N PHE A 303 1.62 13.59 1.31
CA PHE A 303 2.78 14.08 0.59
C PHE A 303 3.66 14.91 1.51
N GLY A 304 4.98 14.83 1.29
CA GLY A 304 5.96 15.73 1.89
C GLY A 304 5.87 17.14 1.31
N ASN A 305 6.99 17.66 0.82
CA ASN A 305 7.02 18.99 0.22
C ASN A 305 6.55 18.92 -1.24
N VAL A 306 5.60 19.78 -1.61
CA VAL A 306 5.05 19.88 -2.96
C VAL A 306 5.25 21.29 -3.50
N GLU A 307 5.80 21.46 -4.70
CA GLU A 307 5.89 22.80 -5.29
C GLU A 307 4.56 23.19 -5.95
N ASP A 308 4.14 22.41 -6.94
CA ASP A 308 2.93 22.65 -7.73
C ASP A 308 1.94 21.48 -7.57
N ALA A 309 0.75 21.77 -7.04
CA ALA A 309 -0.27 20.76 -6.75
C ALA A 309 -1.55 20.98 -7.55
N SER A 310 -2.02 19.94 -8.25
CA SER A 310 -3.36 19.85 -8.82
C SER A 310 -4.09 18.64 -8.22
N ILE A 311 -5.00 18.88 -7.29
CA ILE A 311 -5.72 17.86 -6.53
C ILE A 311 -7.20 17.90 -6.92
N ASN A 312 -7.74 16.76 -7.35
CA ASN A 312 -9.16 16.57 -7.63
C ASN A 312 -9.69 15.40 -6.82
N ILE A 313 -10.60 15.67 -5.89
CA ILE A 313 -11.23 14.69 -5.02
C ILE A 313 -12.71 14.57 -5.40
N ALA A 314 -13.14 13.34 -5.68
CA ALA A 314 -14.53 12.96 -5.92
C ALA A 314 -14.88 11.80 -4.98
N GLY A 315 -15.40 12.11 -3.80
CA GLY A 315 -15.61 11.12 -2.75
C GLY A 315 -15.34 11.68 -1.36
N SER A 316 -14.73 10.86 -0.51
CA SER A 316 -14.57 11.09 0.92
C SER A 316 -13.15 10.90 1.43
N GLY A 317 -12.19 10.60 0.54
CA GLY A 317 -10.80 10.43 0.95
C GLY A 317 -10.08 11.75 1.13
N ASP A 318 -9.07 11.73 1.99
CA ASP A 318 -8.41 12.93 2.48
C ASP A 318 -7.01 13.09 1.86
N VAL A 319 -6.54 14.34 1.79
CA VAL A 319 -5.20 14.66 1.27
C VAL A 319 -4.45 15.56 2.23
N THR A 320 -3.26 15.13 2.64
CA THR A 320 -2.32 15.94 3.42
C THR A 320 -1.11 16.32 2.57
N ILE A 321 -0.77 17.60 2.55
CA ILE A 321 0.51 18.11 2.06
C ILE A 321 1.26 18.73 3.24
N LYS A 322 2.50 18.30 3.46
CA LYS A 322 3.33 18.85 4.54
C LYS A 322 3.68 20.32 4.30
N GLU A 323 4.23 20.63 3.12
CA GLU A 323 4.54 22.01 2.72
C GLU A 323 4.18 22.23 1.25
N LEU A 324 3.47 23.31 0.95
CA LEU A 324 3.21 23.77 -0.42
C LEU A 324 4.05 25.02 -0.70
N SER A 325 4.88 25.02 -1.77
CA SER A 325 5.91 26.06 -1.96
C SER A 325 5.79 26.92 -3.22
N LYS A 326 4.83 26.66 -4.12
CA LYS A 326 4.68 27.46 -5.36
C LYS A 326 3.24 27.72 -5.76
N SER A 327 2.46 26.70 -6.07
CA SER A 327 1.07 26.88 -6.50
C SER A 327 0.18 25.68 -6.16
N GLY A 328 -1.10 25.93 -5.87
CA GLY A 328 -2.07 24.88 -5.58
C GLY A 328 -3.42 25.10 -6.27
N GLN A 329 -3.97 24.04 -6.87
CA GLN A 329 -5.36 23.95 -7.28
C GLN A 329 -6.00 22.74 -6.59
N ILE A 330 -7.00 23.00 -5.76
CA ILE A 330 -7.73 21.98 -4.99
C ILE A 330 -9.19 22.00 -5.43
N LYS A 331 -9.70 20.85 -5.86
CA LYS A 331 -11.12 20.66 -6.20
C LYS A 331 -11.67 19.50 -5.41
N ILE A 332 -12.70 19.77 -4.62
CA ILE A 332 -13.37 18.78 -3.77
C ILE A 332 -14.83 18.69 -4.20
N ALA A 333 -15.26 17.51 -4.62
CA ALA A 333 -16.66 17.17 -4.87
C ALA A 333 -17.04 16.00 -3.96
N GLY A 334 -17.64 16.31 -2.80
CA GLY A 334 -17.97 15.32 -1.78
C GLY A 334 -17.68 15.80 -0.37
N SER A 335 -17.09 14.92 0.43
CA SER A 335 -16.87 15.12 1.88
C SER A 335 -15.43 14.84 2.32
N GLY A 336 -14.49 14.71 1.38
CA GLY A 336 -13.07 14.54 1.70
C GLY A 336 -12.41 15.88 1.99
N ASP A 337 -11.37 15.85 2.80
CA ASP A 337 -10.71 17.03 3.34
C ASP A 337 -9.30 17.21 2.76
N VAL A 338 -8.82 18.46 2.73
CA VAL A 338 -7.42 18.75 2.35
C VAL A 338 -6.72 19.55 3.44
N SER A 339 -5.59 19.05 3.91
CA SER A 339 -4.74 19.70 4.90
C SER A 339 -3.42 20.14 4.28
N ILE A 340 -3.09 21.43 4.36
CA ILE A 340 -1.77 21.98 4.04
C ILE A 340 -1.12 22.42 5.35
N LEU A 341 -0.13 21.66 5.81
CA LEU A 341 0.42 21.84 7.15
C LEU A 341 1.38 23.04 7.26
N GLY A 342 1.86 23.58 6.14
CA GLY A 342 2.75 24.73 6.08
C GLY A 342 3.15 25.11 4.66
N GLY A 343 4.11 26.03 4.56
CA GLY A 343 4.66 26.51 3.29
C GLY A 343 4.21 27.93 2.92
N GLU A 344 4.75 28.42 1.82
CA GLU A 344 4.41 29.71 1.22
C GLU A 344 4.23 29.54 -0.29
N ALA A 345 3.13 30.00 -0.86
CA ALA A 345 2.88 29.88 -2.31
C ALA A 345 2.44 31.21 -2.94
N GLU A 346 2.66 31.33 -4.24
CA GLU A 346 2.22 32.48 -5.03
C GLU A 346 0.69 32.49 -5.18
N ARG A 347 0.09 31.31 -5.44
CA ARG A 347 -1.35 31.19 -5.71
C ARG A 347 -1.95 29.91 -5.13
N LEU A 348 -3.11 30.04 -4.52
CA LEU A 348 -3.96 28.92 -4.10
C LEU A 348 -5.37 29.10 -4.67
N GLU A 349 -5.83 28.12 -5.45
CA GLU A 349 -7.19 28.03 -5.98
C GLU A 349 -7.93 26.87 -5.31
N VAL A 350 -9.07 27.13 -4.68
CA VAL A 350 -9.86 26.14 -3.96
C VAL A 350 -11.30 26.17 -4.46
N SER A 351 -11.83 25.00 -4.84
CA SER A 351 -13.24 24.82 -5.18
C SER A 351 -13.83 23.65 -4.40
N ILE A 352 -14.80 23.92 -3.55
CA ILE A 352 -15.46 22.91 -2.72
C ILE A 352 -16.93 22.85 -3.10
N VAL A 353 -17.40 21.66 -3.46
CA VAL A 353 -18.82 21.34 -3.66
C VAL A 353 -19.17 20.18 -2.76
N GLY A 354 -19.92 20.46 -1.69
CA GLY A 354 -20.30 19.47 -0.69
C GLY A 354 -19.98 19.91 0.73
N SER A 355 -19.42 19.01 1.52
CA SER A 355 -19.20 19.19 2.96
C SER A 355 -17.76 18.93 3.40
N GLY A 356 -16.82 18.84 2.45
CA GLY A 356 -15.40 18.67 2.76
C GLY A 356 -14.75 20.00 3.14
N ASP A 357 -13.66 19.90 3.87
CA ASP A 357 -12.99 21.02 4.52
C ASP A 357 -11.57 21.23 3.96
N VAL A 358 -11.05 22.45 4.13
CA VAL A 358 -9.64 22.77 3.85
C VAL A 358 -8.99 23.42 5.08
N ASP A 359 -8.01 22.76 5.68
CA ASP A 359 -7.18 23.34 6.77
C ASP A 359 -5.78 23.70 6.25
N ALA A 360 -5.52 24.99 6.15
CA ALA A 360 -4.23 25.57 5.80
C ALA A 360 -3.82 26.67 6.80
N LYS A 361 -4.11 26.48 8.10
CA LYS A 361 -3.91 27.49 9.15
C LYS A 361 -2.46 28.00 9.33
N HIS A 362 -1.46 27.23 8.90
CA HIS A 362 -0.04 27.58 9.01
C HIS A 362 0.60 27.93 7.66
N PHE A 363 -0.21 28.09 6.63
CA PHE A 363 0.22 28.38 5.26
C PHE A 363 0.09 29.87 4.94
N THR A 364 1.03 30.39 4.15
CA THR A 364 0.97 31.76 3.60
C THR A 364 0.76 31.70 2.09
N VAL A 365 -0.12 32.54 1.57
CA VAL A 365 -0.33 32.67 0.12
C VAL A 365 -0.35 34.13 -0.31
N ASP A 366 0.18 34.44 -1.48
CA ASP A 366 0.09 35.79 -2.04
C ASP A 366 -1.30 36.04 -2.61
N GLU A 367 -1.81 35.13 -3.45
CA GLU A 367 -3.14 35.22 -4.04
C GLU A 367 -4.03 34.01 -3.73
N LEU A 368 -5.24 34.26 -3.20
CA LEU A 368 -6.24 33.23 -2.91
C LEU A 368 -7.45 33.39 -3.85
N ASP A 369 -7.86 32.33 -4.53
CA ASP A 369 -9.16 32.24 -5.21
C ASP A 369 -9.93 31.06 -4.63
N ILE A 370 -11.04 31.33 -3.94
CA ILE A 370 -11.80 30.29 -3.23
C ILE A 370 -13.29 30.37 -3.53
N GLU A 371 -13.85 29.22 -3.86
CA GLU A 371 -15.27 29.03 -4.12
C GLU A 371 -15.80 27.84 -3.32
N MET A 372 -16.87 28.05 -2.55
CA MET A 372 -17.44 27.05 -1.65
C MET A 372 -18.94 26.98 -1.80
N TRP A 373 -19.44 25.80 -2.16
CA TRP A 373 -20.86 25.48 -2.33
C TRP A 373 -21.26 24.34 -1.41
N GLY A 374 -21.76 24.66 -0.22
CA GLY A 374 -22.32 23.65 0.66
C GLY A 374 -22.26 24.02 2.14
N THR A 375 -21.68 23.11 2.92
CA THR A 375 -21.62 23.21 4.39
C THR A 375 -20.20 23.01 4.93
N GLY A 376 -19.21 22.78 4.08
CA GLY A 376 -17.81 22.63 4.50
C GLY A 376 -17.15 23.97 4.80
N ASP A 377 -16.03 23.91 5.50
CA ASP A 377 -15.28 25.04 6.05
C ASP A 377 -13.86 25.12 5.48
N ALA A 378 -13.34 26.33 5.37
CA ALA A 378 -11.95 26.56 4.97
C ALA A 378 -11.23 27.49 5.95
N VAL A 379 -10.02 27.10 6.37
CA VAL A 379 -9.16 27.91 7.23
C VAL A 379 -7.84 28.17 6.52
N ILE A 380 -7.52 29.45 6.29
CA ILE A 380 -6.28 29.88 5.63
C ILE A 380 -5.44 30.70 6.61
N GLY A 381 -4.14 30.42 6.69
CA GLY A 381 -3.21 31.08 7.61
C GLY A 381 -3.03 32.58 7.32
N ARG A 382 -2.27 32.92 6.28
CA ARG A 382 -2.03 34.32 5.89
C ARG A 382 -2.25 34.53 4.40
N VAL A 383 -2.91 35.63 4.05
CA VAL A 383 -2.97 36.13 2.66
C VAL A 383 -2.22 37.46 2.58
N ARG A 384 -1.16 37.54 1.75
CA ARG A 384 -0.33 38.75 1.59
C ARG A 384 -0.87 39.73 0.55
N GLY A 385 -1.59 39.22 -0.45
CA GLY A 385 -2.13 39.99 -1.56
C GLY A 385 -3.65 39.94 -1.60
N GLN A 386 -4.19 39.66 -2.79
CA GLN A 386 -5.64 39.63 -3.00
C GLN A 386 -6.26 38.27 -2.65
N SER A 387 -7.51 38.32 -2.21
CA SER A 387 -8.38 37.15 -2.18
C SER A 387 -9.67 37.38 -2.95
N ILE A 388 -10.09 36.38 -3.72
CA ILE A 388 -11.41 36.33 -4.37
C ILE A 388 -12.20 35.22 -3.71
N GLU A 389 -13.31 35.58 -3.07
CA GLU A 389 -14.06 34.69 -2.17
C GLU A 389 -15.51 34.57 -2.64
N ARG A 390 -15.93 33.35 -2.98
CA ARG A 390 -17.29 33.03 -3.44
C ARG A 390 -17.88 31.96 -2.54
N ILE A 391 -18.47 32.39 -1.43
CA ILE A 391 -18.99 31.50 -0.39
C ILE A 391 -20.51 31.47 -0.45
N PHE A 392 -21.08 30.28 -0.56
CA PHE A 392 -22.52 30.06 -0.68
C PHE A 392 -23.05 29.16 0.44
N ARG A 393 -24.34 29.33 0.76
CA ARG A 393 -25.08 28.55 1.76
C ARG A 393 -24.51 28.70 3.18
N THR A 394 -24.04 27.62 3.79
CA THR A 394 -23.64 27.59 5.21
C THR A 394 -22.16 27.29 5.38
N SER A 395 -21.38 27.32 4.29
CA SER A 395 -19.93 27.22 4.35
C SER A 395 -19.31 28.42 5.06
N ASP A 396 -18.25 28.20 5.82
CA ASP A 396 -17.47 29.27 6.45
C ASP A 396 -16.04 29.34 5.89
N LEU A 397 -15.52 30.57 5.76
CA LEU A 397 -14.13 30.82 5.40
C LEU A 397 -13.49 31.69 6.46
N LYS A 398 -12.43 31.17 7.07
CA LYS A 398 -11.64 31.89 8.06
C LYS A 398 -10.22 32.13 7.56
N ILE A 399 -9.88 33.39 7.33
CA ILE A 399 -8.50 33.82 7.07
C ILE A 399 -7.92 34.39 8.36
N LEU A 400 -6.86 33.77 8.89
CA LEU A 400 -6.30 34.13 10.21
C LEU A 400 -5.53 35.45 10.17
N ASN A 401 -4.91 35.78 9.03
CA ASN A 401 -4.14 37.01 8.87
C ASN A 401 -4.24 37.55 7.42
N ARG A 402 -4.38 38.87 7.30
CA ARG A 402 -4.38 39.62 6.04
C ARG A 402 -3.42 40.78 6.19
N ASP A 403 -2.49 40.93 5.24
CA ASP A 403 -1.54 42.04 5.23
C ASP A 403 -2.15 43.35 4.67
#